data_AF-A0A4Y2UF45-F1
#
_entry.id   AF-A0A4Y2UF45-F1
#
_cell.length_a   1.000
_cell.length_b   1.000
_cell.length_c   1.000
_cell.angle_alpha   90.00
_cell.angle_beta   90.00
_cell.angle_gamma   90.00
#
_symmetry.space_group_name_H-M   'P 1'
#
loop_
_entity.id
_entity.type
_entity.pdbx_description
1 polymer ?
#
loop_
_entity_poly.entity_id
_entity_poly.type
_entity_poly.pdbx_seq_one_letter_code
_entity_poly.pdbx_strand_id
1 'polypeptide(L)'
;MRKTLYLSIQKKKTRKLHETIDPAKIKVGIRNIKNLNKGDILIGCEKEDEIDKLRAEVESNKNLREDIAIRRPMKVIPKSIIQRVEEDLDIEESIVNLRDQNEELKESDLKHEYIMKNNKGNHWILSINTEAFQNILK
;
A
#
# COMPACT_ATOMS: atom_id res chain seq x y z
N MET A 1 -11.86 1.10 17.06
CA MET A 1 -11.17 1.33 15.76
C MET A 1 -12.16 1.18 14.62
N ARG A 2 -12.30 2.16 13.73
CA ARG A 2 -13.11 2.04 12.51
C ARG A 2 -12.28 1.31 11.45
N LYS A 3 -12.61 0.04 11.13
CA LYS A 3 -11.92 -0.73 10.09
C LYS A 3 -12.59 -0.47 8.75
N THR A 4 -12.25 0.64 8.09
CA THR A 4 -12.68 0.85 6.69
C THR A 4 -11.69 0.12 5.78
N LEU A 5 -12.22 -0.76 4.94
CA LEU A 5 -11.45 -1.48 3.95
C LEU A 5 -11.75 -0.93 2.56
N TYR A 6 -10.78 -1.04 1.66
CA TYR A 6 -10.85 -0.42 0.34
C TYR A 6 -10.57 -1.44 -0.77
N LEU A 7 -11.19 -1.20 -1.92
CA LEU A 7 -10.96 -1.91 -3.16
C LEU A 7 -10.76 -0.89 -4.29
N SER A 8 -9.67 -1.02 -5.03
CA SER A 8 -9.38 -0.23 -6.22
C SER A 8 -9.77 -0.99 -7.47
N ILE A 9 -10.40 -0.29 -8.39
CA ILE A 9 -10.91 -0.84 -9.65
C ILE A 9 -10.25 -0.09 -10.79
N GLN A 10 -9.42 -0.76 -11.58
CA GLN A 10 -8.80 -0.16 -12.76
C GLN A 10 -9.76 -0.19 -13.94
N LYS A 11 -9.96 0.98 -14.52
CA LYS A 11 -11.05 1.24 -15.45
C LYS A 11 -10.52 1.39 -16.87
N LYS A 12 -11.10 0.62 -17.80
CA LYS A 12 -11.24 1.06 -19.20
C LYS A 12 -12.63 1.64 -19.51
N LYS A 13 -13.70 1.33 -18.75
CA LYS A 13 -15.07 1.89 -18.93
C LYS A 13 -15.90 1.90 -17.63
N THR A 14 -16.10 3.04 -16.96
CA THR A 14 -16.80 3.12 -15.64
C THR A 14 -18.31 3.13 -15.69
N ARG A 15 -18.90 3.55 -16.81
CA ARG A 15 -20.37 3.54 -16.96
C ARG A 15 -20.90 2.12 -16.82
N LYS A 16 -20.23 1.15 -17.46
CA LYS A 16 -20.53 -0.28 -17.34
C LYS A 16 -20.54 -0.79 -15.90
N LEU A 17 -19.60 -0.36 -15.05
CA LEU A 17 -19.55 -0.80 -13.65
C LEU A 17 -20.81 -0.36 -12.88
N HIS A 18 -21.19 0.91 -12.99
CA HIS A 18 -22.40 1.45 -12.35
C HIS A 18 -23.69 0.85 -12.89
N GLU A 19 -23.73 0.51 -14.18
CA GLU A 19 -24.89 -0.13 -14.82
C GLU A 19 -25.02 -1.61 -14.46
N THR A 20 -23.90 -2.28 -14.14
CA THR A 20 -23.88 -3.75 -13.99
C THR A 20 -23.88 -4.19 -12.53
N ILE A 21 -23.31 -3.41 -11.61
CA ILE A 21 -23.26 -3.75 -10.19
C ILE A 21 -24.35 -3.00 -9.44
N ASP A 22 -25.29 -3.75 -8.88
CA ASP A 22 -26.25 -3.26 -7.90
C ASP A 22 -25.79 -3.64 -6.48
N PRO A 23 -25.31 -2.67 -5.66
CA PRO A 23 -24.83 -2.93 -4.30
C PRO A 23 -25.89 -3.54 -3.38
N ALA A 24 -27.18 -3.21 -3.59
CA ALA A 24 -28.27 -3.73 -2.79
C ALA A 24 -28.50 -5.22 -3.07
N LYS A 25 -28.38 -5.63 -4.35
CA LYS A 25 -28.52 -7.02 -4.78
C LYS A 25 -27.42 -7.93 -4.21
N ILE A 26 -26.18 -7.44 -4.16
CA ILE A 26 -25.04 -8.19 -3.59
C ILE A 26 -24.91 -8.03 -2.07
N LYS A 27 -25.80 -7.26 -1.43
CA LYS A 27 -25.81 -6.98 0.01
C LYS A 27 -24.45 -6.47 0.52
N VAL A 28 -23.87 -5.51 -0.19
CA VAL A 28 -22.60 -4.86 0.17
C VAL A 28 -22.87 -3.43 0.65
N GLY A 29 -22.47 -3.11 1.88
CA GLY A 29 -22.51 -1.75 2.42
C GLY A 29 -21.40 -0.87 1.82
N ILE A 30 -21.70 -0.17 0.72
CA ILE A 30 -20.78 0.83 0.16
C ILE A 30 -20.80 2.07 1.05
N ARG A 31 -19.66 2.36 1.68
CA ARG A 31 -19.47 3.51 2.55
C ARG A 31 -19.03 4.76 1.78
N ASN A 32 -18.20 4.58 0.77
CA ASN A 32 -17.68 5.67 -0.05
C ASN A 32 -17.25 5.18 -1.43
N ILE A 33 -17.37 6.06 -2.43
CA ILE A 33 -16.84 5.86 -3.79
C ILE A 33 -16.03 7.11 -4.14
N LYS A 34 -14.75 6.92 -4.48
CA LYS A 34 -13.85 8.01 -4.87
C LYS A 34 -13.18 7.71 -6.21
N ASN A 35 -13.27 8.62 -7.16
CA ASN A 35 -12.48 8.53 -8.39
C ASN A 35 -11.02 8.85 -8.09
N LEU A 36 -10.11 8.01 -8.57
CA LEU A 36 -8.67 8.18 -8.50
C LEU A 36 -8.11 8.60 -9.87
N ASN A 37 -6.83 8.97 -9.88
CA ASN A 37 -6.13 9.32 -11.11
C ASN A 37 -6.08 8.13 -12.08
N LYS A 38 -5.94 8.43 -13.38
CA LYS A 38 -5.85 7.43 -14.46
C LYS A 38 -7.10 6.55 -14.64
N GLY A 39 -8.24 7.00 -14.10
CA GLY A 39 -9.53 6.34 -14.28
C GLY A 39 -9.87 5.35 -13.18
N ASP A 40 -8.99 5.08 -12.22
CA ASP A 40 -9.27 4.10 -11.18
C ASP A 40 -10.41 4.58 -10.25
N ILE A 41 -11.13 3.64 -9.63
CA ILE A 41 -12.19 3.92 -8.65
C ILE A 41 -11.85 3.22 -7.35
N LEU A 42 -11.90 3.96 -6.26
CA LEU A 42 -11.77 3.44 -4.91
C LEU A 42 -13.16 3.28 -4.29
N ILE A 43 -13.49 2.05 -3.90
CA ILE A 43 -14.72 1.72 -3.18
C ILE A 43 -14.34 1.34 -1.75
N GLY A 44 -14.97 2.01 -0.78
CA GLY A 44 -14.83 1.70 0.64
C GLY A 44 -16.00 0.86 1.13
N CYS A 45 -15.70 -0.29 1.73
CA CYS A 45 -16.69 -1.17 2.38
C CYS A 45 -16.51 -1.14 3.91
N GLU A 46 -17.54 -1.57 4.63
CA GLU A 46 -17.48 -1.62 6.09
C GLU A 46 -16.81 -2.90 6.60
N LYS A 47 -16.97 -4.01 5.88
CA LYS A 47 -16.45 -5.32 6.28
C LYS A 47 -15.59 -5.97 5.20
N GLU A 48 -14.79 -6.95 5.62
CA GLU A 48 -13.90 -7.68 4.71
C GLU A 48 -14.67 -8.63 3.80
N ASP A 49 -15.70 -9.30 4.32
CA ASP A 49 -16.57 -10.19 3.54
C ASP A 49 -17.30 -9.46 2.40
N GLU A 50 -17.59 -8.18 2.60
CA GLU A 50 -18.20 -7.32 1.59
C GLU A 50 -17.25 -7.02 0.42
N ILE A 51 -15.95 -6.91 0.69
CA ILE A 51 -14.94 -6.75 -0.38
C ILE A 51 -14.86 -8.02 -1.20
N ASP A 52 -14.84 -9.18 -0.56
CA ASP A 52 -14.76 -10.46 -1.25
C ASP A 52 -16.00 -10.73 -2.10
N LYS A 53 -17.20 -10.39 -1.61
CA LYS A 53 -18.44 -10.43 -2.39
C LYS A 53 -18.38 -9.53 -3.61
N LEU A 54 -17.96 -8.27 -3.43
CA LEU A 54 -17.84 -7.31 -4.54
C LEU A 54 -16.83 -7.81 -5.58
N ARG A 55 -15.72 -8.37 -5.13
CA ARG A 55 -14.71 -8.97 -6.00
C ARG A 55 -15.27 -10.15 -6.79
N ALA A 56 -15.95 -11.08 -6.13
CA ALA A 56 -16.55 -12.24 -6.76
C ALA A 56 -17.60 -11.86 -7.81
N GLU A 57 -18.42 -10.83 -7.56
CA GLU A 57 -19.42 -10.34 -8.52
C GLU A 57 -18.76 -9.84 -9.82
N VAL A 58 -17.70 -9.04 -9.71
CA VAL A 58 -16.99 -8.51 -10.89
C VAL A 58 -16.24 -9.60 -11.64
N GLU A 59 -15.61 -10.54 -10.92
CA GLU A 59 -14.87 -11.64 -11.53
C GLU A 59 -15.79 -12.70 -12.17
N SER A 60 -17.00 -12.89 -11.65
CA SER A 60 -18.00 -13.82 -12.22
C SER A 60 -18.74 -13.22 -13.42
N ASN A 61 -18.81 -11.89 -13.52
CA ASN A 61 -19.46 -11.21 -14.64
C ASN A 61 -18.53 -11.07 -15.84
N LYS A 62 -18.77 -11.88 -16.89
CA LYS A 62 -17.99 -11.85 -18.14
C LYS A 62 -17.89 -10.45 -18.76
N ASN A 63 -18.93 -9.62 -18.64
CA ASN A 63 -18.94 -8.26 -19.20
C ASN A 63 -18.03 -7.28 -18.45
N LEU A 64 -17.67 -7.61 -17.21
CA LEU A 64 -16.82 -6.77 -16.35
C LEU A 64 -15.40 -7.34 -16.25
N ARG A 65 -15.24 -8.66 -16.11
CA ARG A 65 -13.95 -9.32 -15.87
C ARG A 65 -12.88 -8.96 -16.91
N GLU A 66 -13.25 -8.79 -18.18
CA GLU A 66 -12.30 -8.45 -19.25
C GLU A 66 -11.91 -6.96 -19.26
N ASP A 67 -12.82 -6.09 -18.81
CA ASP A 67 -12.67 -4.63 -18.87
C ASP A 67 -12.16 -4.01 -17.55
N ILE A 68 -12.21 -4.79 -16.47
CA ILE A 68 -12.09 -4.30 -15.09
C ILE A 68 -11.13 -5.19 -14.31
N ALA A 69 -10.05 -4.58 -13.81
CA ALA A 69 -9.14 -5.25 -12.88
C ALA A 69 -9.39 -4.76 -11.45
N ILE A 70 -9.61 -5.70 -10.54
CA ILE A 70 -9.81 -5.43 -9.12
C ILE A 70 -8.49 -5.60 -8.36
N ARG A 71 -8.19 -4.66 -7.47
CA ARG A 71 -7.00 -4.69 -6.62
C ARG A 71 -7.32 -4.20 -5.22
N ARG A 72 -6.85 -4.91 -4.19
CA ARG A 72 -6.89 -4.40 -2.83
C ARG A 72 -5.70 -3.45 -2.63
N PRO A 73 -5.90 -2.20 -2.17
CA PRO A 73 -4.80 -1.33 -1.83
C PRO A 73 -3.96 -1.97 -0.73
N MET A 74 -2.65 -2.08 -0.97
CA MET A 74 -1.70 -2.57 0.02
C MET A 74 -1.10 -1.37 0.75
N LYS A 75 -0.84 -1.53 2.05
CA LYS A 75 -0.02 -0.56 2.78
C LYS A 75 1.37 -0.53 2.15
N VAL A 76 1.83 0.65 1.80
CA VAL A 76 3.22 0.85 1.38
C VAL A 76 4.07 0.84 2.64
N ILE A 77 5.09 -0.01 2.66
CA ILE A 77 6.17 0.05 3.64
C ILE A 77 7.26 0.92 3.01
N PRO A 78 7.48 2.15 3.50
CA PRO A 78 8.51 3.02 2.96
C PRO A 78 9.89 2.39 3.05
N LYS A 79 10.72 2.68 2.05
CA LYS A 79 12.14 2.32 2.03
C LYS A 79 13.00 3.59 2.05
N SER A 80 14.01 3.59 2.90
CA SER A 80 15.01 4.64 3.04
C SER A 80 16.36 4.13 2.56
N ILE A 81 17.19 5.02 2.02
CA ILE A 81 18.52 4.70 1.51
C ILE A 81 19.56 5.54 2.23
N ILE A 82 20.49 4.89 2.92
CA ILE A 82 21.70 5.52 3.47
C ILE A 82 22.82 5.29 2.48
N GLN A 83 23.41 6.37 1.97
CA GLN A 83 24.39 6.29 0.90
C GLN A 83 25.83 6.25 1.42
N ARG A 84 26.70 5.54 0.71
CA ARG A 84 28.15 5.46 0.98
C ARG A 84 28.43 4.95 2.39
N VAL A 85 27.79 3.84 2.75
CA VAL A 85 28.11 3.10 3.97
C VAL A 85 29.40 2.31 3.78
N GLU A 86 30.02 1.92 4.89
CA GLU A 86 31.21 1.07 4.90
C GLU A 86 30.88 -0.34 4.38
N GLU A 87 31.90 -1.08 3.92
CA GLU A 87 31.72 -2.42 3.35
C GLU A 87 31.44 -3.48 4.41
N ASP A 88 32.04 -3.31 5.58
CA ASP A 88 31.98 -4.15 6.77
C ASP A 88 30.99 -3.61 7.82
N LEU A 89 29.99 -2.84 7.37
CA LEU A 89 28.95 -2.27 8.22
C LEU A 89 28.29 -3.35 9.10
N ASP A 90 28.45 -3.23 10.42
CA ASP A 90 27.66 -4.01 11.37
C ASP A 90 26.22 -3.50 11.35
N ILE A 91 25.31 -4.32 10.82
CA ILE A 91 23.91 -3.97 10.63
C ILE A 91 23.20 -3.73 11.97
N GLU A 92 23.47 -4.55 12.98
CA GLU A 92 22.75 -4.48 14.25
C GLU A 92 23.19 -3.25 15.03
N GLU A 93 24.51 -3.05 15.15
CA GLU A 93 25.08 -1.88 15.80
C GLU A 93 24.66 -0.59 15.09
N SER A 94 24.68 -0.60 13.75
CA SER A 94 24.28 0.58 12.96
C SER A 94 22.81 0.94 13.13
N ILE A 95 21.90 -0.04 13.29
CA ILE A 95 20.49 0.24 13.57
C ILE A 95 20.34 0.89 14.96
N VAL A 96 21.07 0.39 15.96
CA VAL A 96 21.06 0.99 17.31
C VAL A 96 21.56 2.43 17.24
N ASN A 97 22.72 2.65 16.62
CA ASN A 97 23.31 3.97 16.44
C ASN A 97 22.37 4.93 15.69
N LEU A 98 21.66 4.46 14.66
CA LEU A 98 20.68 5.28 13.94
C LEU A 98 19.53 5.73 14.84
N ARG A 99 19.04 4.87 15.74
CA ARG A 99 17.98 5.22 16.69
C ARG A 99 18.47 6.18 17.76
N ASP A 100 19.70 6.00 18.23
CA ASP A 100 20.29 6.85 19.26
C ASP A 100 20.59 8.27 18.75
N GLN A 101 20.99 8.38 17.49
CA GLN A 101 21.28 9.66 16.84
C GLN A 101 20.04 10.45 16.41
N ASN A 102 18.90 9.78 16.22
CA ASN A 102 17.69 10.41 15.66
C ASN A 102 16.48 10.11 16.56
N GLU A 103 15.97 11.14 17.23
CA GLU A 103 14.86 10.99 18.17
C GLU A 103 13.59 10.46 17.49
N GLU A 104 13.35 10.85 16.24
CA GLU A 104 12.24 10.40 15.40
C GLU A 104 12.28 8.89 15.09
N LEU A 105 13.46 8.28 15.24
CA LEU A 105 13.70 6.87 14.97
C LEU A 105 13.70 6.00 16.23
N LYS A 106 13.71 6.56 17.45
CA LYS A 106 13.84 5.78 18.70
C LYS A 106 12.88 4.60 18.80
N GLU A 107 11.60 4.84 18.50
CA GLU A 107 10.54 3.82 18.54
C GLU A 107 10.19 3.26 17.15
N SER A 108 11.01 3.54 16.15
CA SER A 108 10.74 3.13 14.77
C SER A 108 11.09 1.67 14.52
N ASP A 109 10.29 1.02 13.68
CA ASP A 109 10.55 -0.33 13.18
C ASP A 109 11.46 -0.24 11.95
N LEU A 110 12.76 -0.10 12.20
CA LEU A 110 13.81 -0.14 11.19
C LEU A 110 14.18 -1.59 10.91
N LYS A 111 14.06 -1.98 9.64
CA LYS A 111 14.44 -3.31 9.19
C LYS A 111 15.47 -3.22 8.08
N HIS A 112 16.59 -3.91 8.27
CA HIS A 112 17.56 -4.15 7.21
C HIS A 112 16.90 -4.92 6.06
N GLU A 113 17.06 -4.40 4.83
CA GLU A 113 16.64 -5.09 3.62
C GLU A 113 17.83 -5.72 2.91
N TYR A 114 18.79 -4.89 2.48
CA TYR A 114 20.04 -5.32 1.85
C TYR A 114 21.00 -4.14 1.69
N ILE A 115 22.26 -4.44 1.37
CA ILE A 115 23.24 -3.46 0.90
C ILE A 115 23.37 -3.58 -0.62
N MET A 116 23.13 -2.47 -1.31
CA MET A 116 23.30 -2.34 -2.75
C MET A 116 24.72 -1.84 -3.06
N LYS A 117 25.53 -2.66 -3.72
CA LYS A 117 26.88 -2.27 -4.17
C LYS A 117 26.84 -1.78 -5.61
N ASN A 118 27.41 -0.61 -5.89
CA ASN A 118 27.61 -0.12 -7.25
C ASN A 118 28.93 0.69 -7.36
N ASN A 119 29.22 1.25 -8.54
CA ASN A 119 30.43 2.03 -8.78
C ASN A 119 30.53 3.35 -7.99
N LYS A 120 29.47 3.78 -7.30
CA LYS A 120 29.41 4.96 -6.43
C LYS A 120 29.49 4.62 -4.94
N GLY A 121 29.73 3.35 -4.62
CA GLY A 121 29.90 2.83 -3.26
C GLY A 121 28.77 1.90 -2.83
N ASN A 122 28.71 1.65 -1.52
CA ASN A 122 27.70 0.80 -0.90
C ASN A 122 26.53 1.67 -0.42
N HIS A 123 25.31 1.24 -0.70
CA HIS A 123 24.09 1.91 -0.27
C HIS A 123 23.26 0.96 0.58
N TRP A 124 22.99 1.34 1.81
CA TRP A 124 22.19 0.54 2.72
C TRP A 124 20.71 0.86 2.53
N ILE A 125 19.93 -0.18 2.21
CA ILE A 125 18.49 -0.10 2.03
C ILE A 125 17.80 -0.59 3.31
N LEU A 126 16.94 0.26 3.84
CA LEU A 126 16.19 0.04 5.08
C LEU A 126 14.70 0.16 4.81
N SER A 127 13.90 -0.73 5.36
CA SER A 127 12.45 -0.53 5.50
C SER A 127 12.17 0.17 6.83
N ILE A 128 11.18 1.05 6.83
CA ILE A 128 10.77 1.82 8.01
C ILE A 128 9.24 1.85 8.09
N ASN A 129 8.68 1.85 9.29
CA ASN A 129 7.24 2.03 9.47
C ASN A 129 6.78 3.43 9.00
N THR A 130 5.55 3.49 8.47
CA THR A 130 5.01 4.71 7.84
C THR A 130 4.99 5.93 8.77
N GLU A 131 4.75 5.73 10.06
CA GLU A 131 4.70 6.80 11.06
C GLU A 131 6.06 7.46 11.25
N ALA A 132 7.11 6.67 11.50
CA ALA A 132 8.47 7.19 11.63
C ALA A 132 8.96 7.83 10.31
N PHE A 133 8.64 7.22 9.16
CA PHE A 133 8.94 7.82 7.85
C PHE A 133 8.34 9.23 7.68
N GLN A 134 7.10 9.42 8.11
CA GLN A 134 6.45 10.73 8.06
C GLN A 134 7.08 11.76 9.00
N ASN A 135 7.65 11.32 10.12
CA ASN A 135 8.34 12.23 11.04
C ASN A 135 9.67 12.74 10.47
N ILE A 136 10.40 11.92 9.73
CA ILE A 136 11.67 12.30 9.08
C ILE A 136 11.46 13.29 7.92
N LEU A 137 10.29 13.25 7.27
CA LEU A 137 9.99 14.13 6.13
C LEU A 137 9.52 15.54 6.52
N LYS A 138 9.31 15.81 7.81
CA LYS A 138 8.89 17.13 8.31
C LYS A 138 10.07 18.10 8.32
#